data_AF-A0A7K4JPU3-F1
#
_entry.id   AF-A0A7K4JPU3-F1
#
_cell.length_a   1.000
_cell.length_b   1.000
_cell.length_c   1.000
_cell.angle_alpha   90.00
_cell.angle_beta   90.00
_cell.angle_gamma   90.00
#
_symmetry.space_group_name_H-M   'P 1'
#
loop_
_entity.id
_entity.type
_entity.pdbx_description
1 polymer ?
#
loop_
_entity_poly.entity_id
_entity_poly.type
_entity_poly.pdbx_seq_one_letter_code
_entity_poly.pdbx_strand_id
1 'polypeptide(L)'
;PQQSLLEALSLLSSDDWELKEKGLFSIKHLAESHSEVLLCRLREVCLALTNEVTNLRSKVSYCAIVTLGELFVTLQKDMDSEVDEVARVLLQMVWNSPEFVQKAASQTLGVMVEHVTPARAMTALMDSGVQ
;
A
#
# COMPACT_ATOMS: atom_id res chain seq x y z
N PRO A 1 15.33 -2.13 13.67
CA PRO A 1 14.14 -1.97 12.80
C PRO A 1 14.02 -0.56 12.16
N GLN A 2 14.35 0.54 12.86
CA GLN A 2 14.31 1.90 12.27
C GLN A 2 15.28 2.07 11.09
N GLN A 3 16.53 1.63 11.25
CA GLN A 3 17.51 1.68 10.16
C GLN A 3 17.06 0.84 8.95
N SER A 4 16.48 -0.34 9.21
CA SER A 4 15.92 -1.20 8.16
C SER A 4 14.75 -0.54 7.43
N LEU A 5 13.93 0.25 8.12
CA LEU A 5 12.88 1.04 7.48
C LEU A 5 13.47 2.13 6.57
N LEU A 6 14.47 2.87 7.05
CA LEU A 6 15.15 3.90 6.24
C LEU A 6 15.82 3.29 5.00
N GLU A 7 16.44 2.13 5.15
CA GLU A 7 17.02 1.38 4.03
C GLU A 7 15.93 0.93 3.04
N ALA A 8 14.81 0.38 3.53
CA ALA A 8 13.70 -0.02 2.68
C ALA A 8 13.13 1.16 1.88
N LEU A 9 12.96 2.33 2.51
CA LEU A 9 12.50 3.55 1.84
C LEU A 9 13.52 4.06 0.82
N SER A 10 14.82 3.98 1.13
CA SER A 10 15.89 4.30 0.17
C SER A 10 15.84 3.38 -1.05
N LEU A 11 15.62 2.08 -0.85
CA LEU A 11 15.44 1.12 -1.94
C LEU A 11 14.23 1.44 -2.83
N LEU A 12 13.11 1.86 -2.24
CA LEU A 12 11.92 2.30 -2.99
C LEU A 12 12.16 3.57 -3.81
N SER A 13 13.07 4.45 -3.38
CA SER A 13 13.44 5.66 -4.11
C SER A 13 14.37 5.43 -5.31
N SER A 14 14.87 4.21 -5.51
CA SER A 14 15.75 3.87 -6.63
C SER A 14 15.00 3.76 -7.95
N ASP A 15 15.62 4.07 -9.08
CA ASP A 15 15.07 3.77 -10.41
C ASP A 15 15.15 2.27 -10.78
N ASP A 16 15.93 1.48 -10.03
CA ASP A 16 16.06 0.04 -10.25
C ASP A 16 14.88 -0.72 -9.66
N TRP A 17 14.09 -1.34 -10.55
CA TRP A 17 12.92 -2.13 -10.17
C TRP A 17 13.24 -3.31 -9.25
N GLU A 18 14.43 -3.91 -9.33
CA GLU A 18 14.83 -5.00 -8.44
C GLU A 18 15.10 -4.49 -7.02
N LEU A 19 15.66 -3.28 -6.90
CA LEU A 19 15.84 -2.63 -5.61
C LEU A 19 14.49 -2.24 -5.01
N LYS A 20 13.56 -1.73 -5.83
CA LYS A 20 12.18 -1.47 -5.38
C LYS A 20 11.50 -2.74 -4.85
N GLU A 21 11.58 -3.87 -5.55
CA GLU A 21 11.03 -5.15 -5.05
C GLU A 21 11.64 -5.57 -3.71
N LYS A 22 12.96 -5.39 -3.52
CA LYS A 22 13.62 -5.64 -2.24
C LYS A 22 13.08 -4.71 -1.14
N GLY A 23 12.91 -3.44 -1.44
CA GLY A 23 12.31 -2.46 -0.52
C GLY A 23 10.89 -2.86 -0.10
N LEU A 24 10.04 -3.24 -1.05
CA LEU A 24 8.68 -3.72 -0.78
C LEU A 24 8.67 -4.95 0.14
N PHE A 25 9.55 -5.93 -0.14
CA PHE A 25 9.69 -7.11 0.69
C PHE A 25 10.16 -6.77 2.11
N SER A 26 11.09 -5.81 2.25
CA SER A 26 11.54 -5.33 3.56
C SER A 26 10.42 -4.64 4.34
N ILE A 27 9.58 -3.83 3.68
CA ILE A 27 8.40 -3.22 4.34
C ILE A 27 7.43 -4.28 4.83
N LYS A 28 7.11 -5.28 4.00
CA LYS A 28 6.27 -6.42 4.40
C LYS A 28 6.82 -7.11 5.64
N HIS A 29 8.11 -7.45 5.62
CA HIS A 29 8.74 -8.13 6.75
C HIS A 29 8.73 -7.27 8.02
N LEU A 30 8.91 -5.95 7.90
CA LEU A 30 8.81 -5.03 9.03
C LEU A 30 7.39 -4.92 9.57
N ALA A 31 6.36 -5.00 8.72
CA ALA A 31 4.97 -5.03 9.19
C ALA A 31 4.72 -6.26 10.08
N GLU A 32 5.17 -7.44 9.64
CA GLU A 32 4.98 -8.69 10.37
C GLU A 32 5.76 -8.76 11.70
N SER A 33 6.94 -8.13 11.76
CA SER A 33 7.87 -8.31 12.88
C SER A 33 8.03 -7.09 13.80
N HIS A 34 7.82 -5.87 13.30
CA HIS A 34 8.12 -4.60 13.96
C HIS A 34 7.17 -3.48 13.49
N SER A 35 5.86 -3.73 13.53
CA SER A 35 4.83 -2.82 13.02
C SER A 35 4.87 -1.42 13.63
N GLU A 36 5.32 -1.29 14.88
CA GLU A 36 5.46 -0.02 15.58
C GLU A 36 6.40 0.97 14.87
N VAL A 37 7.40 0.45 14.15
CA VAL A 37 8.33 1.29 13.40
C VAL A 37 7.69 1.85 12.13
N LEU A 38 6.79 1.08 11.50
CA LEU A 38 5.99 1.58 10.38
C LEU A 38 5.01 2.64 10.85
N LEU A 39 4.32 2.41 11.98
CA LEU A 39 3.37 3.36 12.56
C LEU A 39 4.00 4.72 12.86
N CYS A 40 5.23 4.74 13.39
CA CYS A 40 5.98 5.98 13.65
C CYS A 40 6.20 6.85 12.40
N ARG A 41 6.18 6.25 11.20
CA ARG A 41 6.42 6.94 9.92
C ARG A 41 5.38 6.57 8.86
N LEU A 42 4.14 6.29 9.30
CA LEU A 42 3.11 5.66 8.49
C LEU A 42 2.86 6.40 7.18
N ARG A 43 2.67 7.72 7.27
CA ARG A 43 2.45 8.60 6.11
C ARG A 43 3.54 8.46 5.04
N GLU A 44 4.80 8.38 5.46
CA GLU A 44 5.92 8.29 4.51
C GLU A 44 6.01 6.89 3.87
N VAL A 45 5.72 5.85 4.66
CA VAL A 45 5.61 4.47 4.16
C VAL A 45 4.48 4.35 3.14
N CYS A 46 3.28 4.83 3.49
CA CYS A 46 2.13 4.79 2.60
C CYS A 46 2.39 5.59 1.32
N LEU A 47 2.98 6.78 1.41
CA LEU A 47 3.36 7.57 0.24
C LEU A 47 4.34 6.82 -0.68
N ALA A 48 5.36 6.18 -0.11
CA ALA A 48 6.31 5.39 -0.89
C ALA A 48 5.62 4.21 -1.59
N LEU A 49 4.71 3.51 -0.90
CA LEU A 49 3.96 2.40 -1.48
C LEU A 49 2.97 2.85 -2.56
N THR A 50 2.22 3.93 -2.35
CA THR A 50 1.25 4.44 -3.34
C THR A 50 1.93 4.92 -4.61
N ASN A 51 3.14 5.47 -4.52
CA ASN A 51 3.95 5.78 -5.70
C ASN A 51 4.31 4.53 -6.51
N GLU A 52 4.50 3.39 -5.84
CA GLU A 52 4.78 2.12 -6.52
C GLU A 52 3.53 1.40 -7.02
N VAL A 53 2.35 1.66 -6.47
CA VAL A 53 1.08 1.09 -6.95
C VAL A 53 0.87 1.38 -8.43
N THR A 54 1.21 2.59 -8.90
CA THR A 54 1.08 2.99 -10.31
C THR A 54 2.34 2.75 -11.14
N ASN A 55 3.28 1.92 -10.67
CA ASN A 55 4.55 1.66 -11.37
C ASN A 55 4.29 1.00 -12.74
N LEU A 56 5.01 1.48 -13.78
CA LEU A 56 4.91 0.96 -15.15
C LEU A 56 5.26 -0.53 -15.26
N ARG A 57 6.09 -1.03 -14.36
CA ARG A 57 6.41 -2.46 -14.27
C ARG A 57 5.35 -3.14 -13.41
N SER A 58 4.45 -3.87 -14.07
CA SER A 58 3.29 -4.50 -13.42
C SER A 58 3.63 -5.42 -12.24
N LYS A 59 4.85 -6.00 -12.21
CA LYS A 59 5.32 -6.80 -11.07
C LYS A 59 5.57 -5.94 -9.83
N VAL A 60 6.21 -4.78 -9.97
CA VAL A 60 6.46 -3.84 -8.86
C VAL A 60 5.13 -3.27 -8.35
N SER A 61 4.25 -2.87 -9.27
CA SER A 61 2.89 -2.43 -8.95
C SER A 61 2.11 -3.50 -8.17
N TYR A 62 2.10 -4.75 -8.65
CA TYR A 62 1.47 -5.86 -7.97
C TYR A 62 2.03 -6.08 -6.56
N CYS A 63 3.35 -6.09 -6.40
CA CYS A 63 3.99 -6.23 -5.10
C CYS A 63 3.58 -5.09 -4.14
N ALA A 64 3.54 -3.85 -4.61
CA ALA A 64 3.13 -2.70 -3.79
C ALA A 64 1.66 -2.80 -3.34
N ILE A 65 0.77 -3.24 -4.23
CA ILE A 65 -0.65 -3.47 -3.92
C ILE A 65 -0.82 -4.56 -2.87
N VAL A 66 -0.07 -5.67 -2.97
CA VAL A 66 -0.11 -6.75 -1.99
C VAL A 66 0.45 -6.29 -0.64
N THR A 67 1.56 -5.54 -0.64
CA THR A 67 2.14 -4.96 0.58
C THR A 67 1.16 -4.03 1.28
N LEU A 68 0.41 -3.19 0.55
CA LEU A 68 -0.65 -2.35 1.13
C LEU A 68 -1.76 -3.19 1.77
N GLY A 69 -2.17 -4.29 1.13
CA GLY A 69 -3.14 -5.22 1.71
C GLY A 69 -2.68 -5.79 3.05
N GLU A 70 -1.41 -6.18 3.14
CA GLU A 70 -0.82 -6.67 4.39
C GLU A 70 -0.75 -5.58 5.46
N LEU A 71 -0.43 -4.33 5.10
CA LEU A 71 -0.48 -3.22 6.05
C LEU A 71 -1.90 -3.00 6.60
N PHE A 72 -2.95 -3.13 5.79
CA PHE A 72 -4.32 -3.05 6.30
C PHE A 72 -4.64 -4.18 7.28
N VAL A 73 -4.21 -5.42 7.00
CA VAL A 73 -4.41 -6.55 7.93
C VAL A 73 -3.68 -6.32 9.25
N THR A 74 -2.43 -5.87 9.18
CA THR A 74 -1.55 -5.76 10.34
C THR A 74 -1.80 -4.51 11.18
N LEU A 75 -2.03 -3.37 10.54
CA LEU A 75 -2.15 -2.06 11.20
C LEU A 75 -3.61 -1.62 11.40
N GLN A 76 -4.55 -2.19 10.63
CA GLN A 76 -5.99 -2.00 10.81
C GLN A 76 -6.40 -0.52 10.88
N LYS A 77 -7.14 -0.12 11.92
CA LYS A 77 -7.61 1.26 12.15
C LYS A 77 -6.50 2.30 12.20
N ASP A 78 -5.23 1.91 12.45
CA ASP A 78 -4.13 2.87 12.42
C ASP A 78 -3.87 3.38 10.98
N MET A 79 -4.36 2.66 9.96
CA MET A 79 -4.33 3.09 8.55
C MET A 79 -5.43 4.11 8.20
N ASP A 80 -6.36 4.44 9.10
CA ASP A 80 -7.52 5.30 8.83
C ASP A 80 -7.17 6.65 8.18
N SER A 81 -5.99 7.21 8.49
CA SER A 81 -5.50 8.49 7.95
C SER A 81 -4.99 8.41 6.51
N GLU A 82 -4.74 7.20 6.00
CA GLU A 82 -4.13 6.95 4.70
C GLU A 82 -5.12 6.34 3.69
N VAL A 83 -6.32 5.95 4.16
CA VAL A 83 -7.36 5.28 3.36
C VAL A 83 -7.72 6.04 2.10
N ASP A 84 -7.89 7.36 2.16
CA ASP A 84 -8.38 8.14 1.00
C ASP A 84 -7.42 8.06 -0.18
N GLU A 85 -6.12 8.17 0.09
CA GLU A 85 -5.10 8.13 -0.96
C GLU A 85 -4.87 6.71 -1.47
N VAL A 86 -4.84 5.74 -0.56
CA VAL A 86 -4.69 4.32 -0.94
C VAL A 86 -5.89 3.84 -1.77
N ALA A 87 -7.12 4.17 -1.36
CA ALA A 87 -8.33 3.82 -2.10
C ALA A 87 -8.33 4.42 -3.50
N ARG A 88 -7.93 5.69 -3.64
CA ARG A 88 -7.82 6.39 -4.93
C ARG A 88 -6.90 5.65 -5.89
N VAL A 89 -5.67 5.35 -5.48
CA VAL A 89 -4.70 4.69 -6.38
C VAL A 89 -5.10 3.25 -6.69
N LEU A 90 -5.66 2.50 -5.73
CA LEU A 90 -6.14 1.14 -5.97
C LEU A 90 -7.30 1.12 -6.96
N LEU A 91 -8.26 2.05 -6.82
CA LEU A 91 -9.36 2.19 -7.77
C LEU A 91 -8.84 2.53 -9.15
N GLN A 92 -7.86 3.43 -9.31
CA GLN A 92 -7.26 3.65 -10.63
C GLN A 92 -6.69 2.37 -11.26
N MET A 93 -6.07 1.50 -10.44
CA MET A 93 -5.48 0.24 -10.92
C MET A 93 -6.53 -0.81 -11.31
N VAL A 94 -7.69 -0.85 -10.66
CA VAL A 94 -8.79 -1.75 -11.02
C VAL A 94 -9.26 -1.52 -12.47
N TRP A 95 -9.17 -0.30 -13.00
CA TRP A 95 -9.76 0.06 -14.28
C TRP A 95 -8.75 0.04 -15.44
N ASN A 96 -7.46 0.29 -15.14
CA ASN A 96 -6.45 0.60 -16.17
C ASN A 96 -5.26 -0.38 -16.23
N SER A 97 -5.33 -1.52 -15.56
CA SER A 97 -4.18 -2.44 -15.41
C SER A 97 -4.42 -3.80 -16.05
N PRO A 98 -3.37 -4.66 -16.21
CA PRO A 98 -3.57 -6.06 -16.55
C PRO A 98 -4.44 -6.80 -15.51
N GLU A 99 -5.17 -7.83 -15.95
CA GLU A 99 -6.16 -8.56 -15.13
C GLU A 99 -5.63 -8.99 -13.75
N PHE A 100 -4.39 -9.50 -13.68
CA PHE A 100 -3.82 -9.94 -12.40
C PHE A 100 -3.58 -8.78 -11.41
N VAL A 101 -3.26 -7.58 -11.91
CA VAL A 101 -3.11 -6.36 -11.11
C VAL A 101 -4.48 -5.83 -10.69
N GLN A 102 -5.46 -5.82 -11.61
CA GLN A 102 -6.85 -5.43 -11.28
C GLN A 102 -7.42 -6.31 -10.15
N LYS A 103 -7.18 -7.63 -10.23
CA LYS A 103 -7.60 -8.57 -9.20
C LYS A 103 -6.94 -8.30 -7.86
N ALA A 104 -5.62 -8.06 -7.85
CA ALA A 104 -4.90 -7.70 -6.64
C ALA A 104 -5.45 -6.40 -6.02
N ALA A 105 -5.66 -5.36 -6.85
CA ALA A 105 -6.18 -4.08 -6.38
C ALA A 105 -7.60 -4.22 -5.80
N SER A 106 -8.47 -4.97 -6.47
CA SER A 106 -9.83 -5.25 -6.00
C SER A 106 -9.83 -6.02 -4.68
N GLN A 107 -8.93 -7.01 -4.54
CA GLN A 107 -8.76 -7.76 -3.30
C GLN A 107 -8.26 -6.87 -2.16
N THR A 108 -7.25 -6.04 -2.42
CA THR A 108 -6.71 -5.09 -1.42
C THR A 108 -7.75 -4.07 -0.99
N LEU A 109 -8.61 -3.57 -1.90
CA LEU A 109 -9.75 -2.72 -1.54
C LEU A 109 -10.74 -3.44 -0.61
N GLY A 110 -11.02 -4.72 -0.86
CA GLY A 110 -11.84 -5.53 0.04
C GLY A 110 -11.22 -5.67 1.43
N VAL A 111 -9.93 -5.97 1.49
CA VAL A 111 -9.16 -6.07 2.75
C VAL A 111 -9.16 -4.74 3.51
N MET A 112 -8.99 -3.61 2.81
CA MET A 112 -9.07 -2.27 3.39
C MET A 112 -10.42 -2.07 4.10
N VAL A 113 -11.54 -2.34 3.41
CA VAL A 113 -12.89 -2.17 3.98
C VAL A 113 -13.11 -3.03 5.22
N GLU A 114 -12.52 -4.22 5.26
CA GLU A 114 -12.65 -5.15 6.39
C GLU A 114 -11.88 -4.70 7.65
N HIS A 115 -10.74 -4.00 7.49
CA HIS A 115 -9.79 -3.77 8.58
C HIS A 115 -9.71 -2.30 9.07
N VAL A 116 -10.19 -1.34 8.30
CA VAL A 116 -10.28 0.07 8.73
C VAL A 116 -11.61 0.36 9.42
N THR A 117 -11.77 1.53 10.04
CA THR A 117 -13.06 1.84 10.67
C THR A 117 -14.19 1.96 9.63
N PRO A 118 -15.42 1.47 9.92
CA PRO A 118 -16.52 1.50 8.96
C PRO A 118 -16.85 2.90 8.41
N ALA A 119 -16.75 3.93 9.27
CA ALA A 119 -16.97 5.31 8.87
C ALA A 119 -15.92 5.80 7.85
N ARG A 120 -14.65 5.41 8.04
CA ARG A 120 -13.57 5.75 7.11
C ARG A 120 -13.67 4.98 5.80
N ALA A 121 -13.95 3.69 5.85
CA ALA A 121 -14.20 2.90 4.64
C ALA A 121 -15.33 3.49 3.80
N MET A 122 -16.47 3.84 4.43
CA MET A 122 -17.61 4.44 3.75
C MET A 122 -17.27 5.79 3.12
N THR A 123 -16.62 6.68 3.89
CA THR A 123 -16.24 8.01 3.39
C THR A 123 -15.31 7.90 2.18
N ALA A 124 -14.24 7.13 2.30
CA ALA A 124 -13.25 6.99 1.24
C ALA A 124 -13.85 6.42 -0.05
N LEU A 125 -14.71 5.39 0.04
CA LEU A 125 -15.35 4.80 -1.14
C LEU A 125 -16.38 5.72 -1.78
N MET A 126 -17.10 6.53 -1.01
CA MET A 126 -18.03 7.51 -1.56
C MET A 126 -17.28 8.63 -2.28
N ASP A 127 -16.17 9.12 -1.72
CA ASP A 127 -15.40 10.21 -2.32
C ASP A 127 -14.59 9.76 -3.55
N SER A 128 -14.13 8.51 -3.56
CA SER A 128 -13.32 7.95 -4.66
C SER A 128 -14.13 7.25 -5.75
N GLY A 129 -15.34 6.76 -5.45
CA GLY A 129 -16.23 6.09 -6.41
C GLY A 129 -17.14 7.01 -7.21
N VAL A 130 -17.20 8.30 -6.87
CA VAL A 130 -18.09 9.31 -7.50
C VAL A 130 -17.34 10.20 -8.53
N GLN A 131 -16.12 9.82 -8.93
CA GLN A 131 -15.37 10.56 -9.96
C GLN A 131 -15.64 10.07 -11.38
#